data_AF-A0AA38Q9D2-F1
#
_entry.id   AF-A0AA38Q9D2-F1
#
_cell.length_a   1.000
_cell.length_b   1.000
_cell.length_c   1.000
_cell.angle_alpha   90.00
_cell.angle_beta   90.00
_cell.angle_gamma   90.00
#
_symmetry.space_group_name_H-M   'P 1'
#
loop_
_entity.id
_entity.type
_entity.pdbx_description
1 polymer ?
#
loop_
_entity_poly.entity_id
_entity_poly.type
_entity_poly.pdbx_seq_one_letter_code
_entity_poly.pdbx_strand_id
1 'polypeptide(L)'
;MLSNGFIRNHAIGITADSGVFRFQYYDRSKVVESEAFHIVDEEWRKLFMAMVCQLNQLSSEKLGFIPNLHLDDFDYLRDPKQFAQDFKDNPEGLVGVKYRFKCSDGCRRIFVIKRVLYRAEGIIGRGSIVVEVECICTESGCKWHGERKIMKISFPSRSRPPEDALIQEARLKAESTGAHWALNHLPQIADSITLTYDESTVQGRLKSHLKEKYEERVMRVVLLEKLHPLSELEDPRDFAQVFYDILQIHQWLYECAGILHRDLSIGNIMFRRKDDKIYGVLNDFDLSSRVQDMDKGLLSNHRTGTRPFMSPELLNPNWKGGHYYRHDLESLFYIMVCIACRYERPGVAAAEPRAYSKWFHGTDEEVRDNKTSFLCCSPPANIPIQPYFAGFKLWLKSIYRSMRFGYLDSAKYSSGPRESESDDEDFHFDWMTMNKCVSYTTIRSTMSSFEGNYLETRWAGWNPDH
;
A
#
# COMPACT_ATOMS: atom_id res chain seq x y z
N MET A 1 15.28 6.17 -13.65
CA MET A 1 14.96 5.44 -14.90
C MET A 1 13.61 4.70 -14.85
N LEU A 2 13.37 3.79 -13.90
CA LEU A 2 12.07 3.12 -13.76
C LEU A 2 11.05 3.87 -12.89
N SER A 3 11.54 4.57 -11.87
CA SER A 3 10.69 5.23 -10.88
C SER A 3 10.41 6.70 -11.17
N ASN A 4 11.16 7.33 -12.08
CA ASN A 4 11.02 8.75 -12.47
C ASN A 4 10.75 8.86 -13.98
N GLY A 5 10.09 9.93 -14.42
CA GLY A 5 9.72 10.16 -15.83
C GLY A 5 8.42 9.48 -16.24
N PHE A 6 8.34 8.89 -17.43
CA PHE A 6 7.15 8.15 -17.88
C PHE A 6 6.98 6.80 -17.18
N ILE A 7 5.80 6.20 -17.31
CA ILE A 7 5.48 4.92 -16.69
C ILE A 7 6.10 3.79 -17.51
N ARG A 8 6.97 3.01 -16.85
CA ARG A 8 7.73 1.92 -17.48
C ARG A 8 7.62 0.60 -16.71
N ASN A 9 7.62 -0.51 -17.44
CA ASN A 9 7.71 -1.87 -16.89
C ASN A 9 9.16 -2.38 -16.81
N HIS A 10 10.04 -1.90 -17.69
CA HIS A 10 11.47 -2.18 -17.68
C HIS A 10 12.27 -0.97 -18.20
N ALA A 11 13.57 -0.98 -17.95
CA ALA A 11 14.53 -0.02 -18.50
C ALA A 11 15.78 -0.78 -18.95
N ILE A 12 16.38 -0.30 -20.04
CA ILE A 12 17.64 -0.78 -20.57
C ILE A 12 18.66 0.32 -20.33
N GLY A 13 19.81 -0.02 -19.77
CA GLY A 13 20.86 0.90 -19.37
C GLY A 13 22.24 0.40 -19.73
N ILE A 14 23.20 1.31 -19.65
CA ILE A 14 24.62 1.04 -19.88
C ILE A 14 25.40 1.79 -18.81
N THR A 15 26.30 1.11 -18.12
CA THR A 15 27.30 1.75 -17.27
C THR A 15 28.63 1.76 -18.02
N ALA A 16 29.28 2.93 -18.08
CA ALA A 16 30.55 3.12 -18.75
C ALA A 16 31.55 3.79 -17.79
N ASP A 17 32.73 3.19 -17.63
CA ASP A 17 33.84 3.74 -16.86
C ASP A 17 35.16 3.44 -17.60
N SER A 18 35.89 4.49 -17.99
CA SER A 18 37.26 4.38 -18.49
C SER A 18 37.46 3.35 -19.62
N GLY A 19 36.46 3.21 -20.51
CA GLY A 19 36.47 2.26 -21.64
C GLY A 19 35.91 0.86 -21.32
N VAL A 20 35.53 0.60 -20.08
CA VAL A 20 34.82 -0.60 -19.62
C VAL A 20 33.33 -0.33 -19.58
N PHE A 21 32.55 -1.22 -20.20
CA PHE A 21 31.12 -1.09 -20.35
C PHE A 21 30.41 -2.31 -19.76
N ARG A 22 29.21 -2.09 -19.23
CA ARG A 22 28.27 -3.14 -18.81
C ARG A 22 26.89 -2.82 -19.32
N PHE A 23 26.22 -3.82 -19.89
CA PHE A 23 24.80 -3.73 -20.22
C PHE A 23 23.95 -4.07 -19.02
N GLN A 24 22.90 -3.29 -18.81
CA GLN A 24 22.00 -3.46 -17.68
C GLN A 24 20.56 -3.51 -18.18
N TYR A 25 19.81 -4.44 -17.64
CA TYR A 25 18.37 -4.53 -17.80
C TYR A 25 17.74 -4.50 -16.40
N TYR A 26 16.79 -3.59 -16.23
CA TYR A 26 16.05 -3.42 -14.99
C TYR A 26 14.59 -3.67 -15.26
N ASP A 27 13.95 -4.50 -14.46
CA ASP A 27 12.49 -4.49 -14.36
C ASP A 27 12.05 -4.44 -12.90
N ARG A 28 10.75 -4.62 -12.69
CA ARG A 28 10.13 -4.60 -11.37
C ARG A 28 10.47 -5.81 -10.52
N SER A 29 11.13 -6.83 -11.08
CA SER A 29 11.47 -8.08 -10.42
C SER A 29 12.96 -8.20 -10.14
N LYS A 30 13.81 -7.79 -11.09
CA LYS A 30 15.26 -7.99 -10.97
C LYS A 30 16.07 -7.00 -11.78
N VAL A 31 17.33 -6.85 -11.37
CA VAL A 31 18.39 -6.25 -12.17
C VAL A 31 19.25 -7.36 -12.76
N VAL A 32 19.48 -7.30 -14.07
CA VAL A 32 20.36 -8.19 -14.82
C VAL A 32 21.47 -7.35 -15.42
N GLU A 33 22.71 -7.77 -15.19
CA GLU A 33 23.90 -7.10 -15.70
C GLU A 33 24.75 -8.09 -16.50
N SER A 34 25.29 -7.64 -17.63
CA SER A 34 26.24 -8.43 -18.42
C SER A 34 27.61 -8.49 -17.74
N GLU A 35 28.47 -9.39 -18.21
CA GLU A 35 29.91 -9.26 -17.94
C GLU A 35 30.43 -7.91 -18.47
N ALA A 36 31.50 -7.43 -17.84
CA ALA A 36 32.17 -6.22 -18.27
C ALA A 36 32.93 -6.47 -19.57
N PHE A 37 32.82 -5.54 -20.51
CA PHE A 37 33.55 -5.61 -21.77
C PHE A 37 34.27 -4.29 -22.06
N HIS A 38 35.39 -4.37 -22.78
CA HIS A 38 36.16 -3.20 -23.17
C HIS A 38 35.72 -2.74 -24.57
N ILE A 39 35.28 -1.49 -24.70
CA ILE A 39 34.79 -0.95 -25.99
C ILE A 39 35.90 -0.82 -27.05
N VAL A 40 37.16 -0.89 -26.63
CA VAL A 40 38.32 -0.88 -27.54
C VAL A 40 38.45 -2.17 -28.33
N ASP A 41 37.93 -3.28 -27.78
CA ASP A 41 37.86 -4.57 -28.48
C ASP A 41 36.90 -4.46 -29.68
N GLU A 42 37.34 -4.95 -30.84
CA GLU A 42 36.61 -4.78 -32.09
C GLU A 42 35.28 -5.55 -32.11
N GLU A 43 35.23 -6.76 -31.55
CA GLU A 43 34.01 -7.57 -31.52
C GLU A 43 32.97 -6.94 -30.60
N TRP A 44 33.39 -6.54 -29.40
CA TRP A 44 32.51 -5.88 -28.43
C TRP A 44 32.06 -4.50 -28.91
N ARG A 45 32.90 -3.75 -29.62
CA ARG A 45 32.52 -2.50 -30.28
C ARG A 45 31.44 -2.72 -31.33
N LYS A 46 31.59 -3.75 -32.18
CA LYS A 46 30.58 -4.11 -33.19
C LYS A 46 29.26 -4.49 -32.53
N LEU A 47 29.30 -5.30 -31.45
CA LEU A 47 28.12 -5.70 -30.71
C LEU A 47 27.42 -4.51 -30.06
N PHE A 48 28.17 -3.60 -29.43
CA PHE A 48 27.66 -2.37 -28.84
C PHE A 48 26.95 -1.51 -29.89
N MET A 49 27.59 -1.28 -31.04
CA MET A 49 26.99 -0.50 -32.14
C MET A 49 25.73 -1.17 -32.69
N ALA A 50 25.74 -2.50 -32.88
CA ALA A 50 24.57 -3.25 -33.31
C ALA A 50 23.41 -3.09 -32.31
N MET A 51 23.69 -3.14 -31.01
CA MET A 51 22.69 -2.94 -29.96
C MET A 51 22.12 -1.52 -30.00
N VAL A 52 22.95 -0.47 -30.08
CA VAL A 52 22.47 0.93 -30.18
C VAL A 52 21.55 1.09 -31.39
N CYS A 53 21.94 0.53 -32.54
CA CYS A 53 21.09 0.51 -33.74
C CYS A 53 19.76 -0.22 -33.53
N GLN A 54 19.77 -1.37 -32.84
CA GLN A 54 18.56 -2.14 -32.54
C GLN A 54 17.64 -1.42 -31.55
N LEU A 55 18.19 -0.79 -30.50
CA LEU A 55 17.42 -0.01 -29.53
C LEU A 55 16.64 1.11 -30.22
N ASN A 56 17.23 1.79 -31.20
CA ASN A 56 16.56 2.83 -31.97
C ASN A 56 15.35 2.31 -32.78
N GLN A 57 15.37 1.03 -33.18
CA GLN A 57 14.29 0.38 -33.94
C GLN A 57 13.17 -0.18 -33.05
N LEU A 58 13.38 -0.25 -31.74
CA LEU A 58 12.37 -0.77 -30.82
C LEU A 58 11.17 0.20 -30.75
N SER A 59 9.95 -0.37 -30.67
CA SER A 59 8.76 0.40 -30.32
C SER A 59 8.87 0.92 -28.88
N SER A 60 8.08 1.92 -28.51
CA SER A 60 8.06 2.45 -27.13
C SER A 60 7.78 1.35 -26.10
N GLU A 61 6.87 0.42 -26.39
CA GLU A 61 6.62 -0.72 -25.50
C GLU A 61 7.85 -1.62 -25.34
N LYS A 62 8.59 -1.88 -26.43
CA LYS A 62 9.85 -2.64 -26.39
C LYS A 62 11.02 -1.87 -25.75
N LEU A 63 10.93 -0.55 -25.67
CA LEU A 63 11.82 0.32 -24.87
C LEU A 63 11.40 0.41 -23.39
N GLY A 64 10.31 -0.28 -23.04
CA GLY A 64 9.86 -0.47 -21.67
C GLY A 64 8.79 0.48 -21.18
N PHE A 65 8.23 1.34 -22.04
CA PHE A 65 6.99 2.05 -21.68
C PHE A 65 5.84 1.06 -21.53
N ILE A 66 4.93 1.34 -20.60
CA ILE A 66 3.76 0.46 -20.41
C ILE A 66 2.88 0.44 -21.67
N PRO A 67 2.23 -0.69 -21.95
CA PRO A 67 1.31 -0.79 -23.09
C PRO A 67 0.15 0.18 -22.96
N ASN A 68 -0.38 0.61 -24.10
CA ASN A 68 -1.50 1.56 -24.22
C ASN A 68 -1.28 2.99 -23.71
N LEU A 69 -0.06 3.34 -23.29
CA LEU A 69 0.31 4.73 -22.99
C LEU A 69 0.59 5.47 -24.30
N HIS A 70 -0.23 6.48 -24.61
CA HIS A 70 -0.08 7.34 -25.77
C HIS A 70 0.73 8.55 -25.36
N LEU A 71 1.89 8.67 -26.00
CA LEU A 71 2.83 9.74 -25.73
C LEU A 71 2.60 10.96 -26.62
N ASP A 72 1.62 11.01 -27.54
CA ASP A 72 1.34 12.20 -28.39
C ASP A 72 2.62 12.87 -28.93
N ASP A 73 3.46 12.12 -29.64
CA ASP A 73 4.76 12.56 -30.19
C ASP A 73 5.89 12.86 -29.18
N PHE A 74 5.74 12.48 -27.89
CA PHE A 74 6.85 12.43 -26.93
C PHE A 74 7.84 11.33 -27.33
N ASP A 75 8.75 11.63 -28.26
CA ASP A 75 9.81 10.74 -28.75
C ASP A 75 11.22 11.29 -28.48
N TYR A 76 11.45 11.82 -27.27
CA TYR A 76 12.77 12.31 -26.83
C TYR A 76 13.88 11.26 -26.95
N LEU A 77 13.54 9.97 -26.88
CA LEU A 77 14.52 8.90 -27.07
C LEU A 77 15.05 8.83 -28.52
N ARG A 78 14.29 9.33 -29.49
CA ARG A 78 14.68 9.37 -30.90
C ARG A 78 14.99 10.78 -31.42
N ASP A 79 14.63 11.82 -30.68
CA ASP A 79 15.01 13.20 -30.97
C ASP A 79 15.94 13.78 -29.88
N PRO A 80 17.27 13.73 -30.10
CA PRO A 80 18.26 14.31 -29.19
C PRO A 80 18.06 15.80 -28.91
N LYS A 81 17.34 16.56 -29.75
CA LYS A 81 17.07 17.98 -29.48
C LYS A 81 16.08 18.17 -28.33
N GLN A 82 15.26 17.16 -28.04
CA GLN A 82 14.33 17.17 -26.91
C GLN A 82 15.01 16.79 -25.59
N PHE A 83 16.23 16.23 -25.61
CA PHE A 83 17.02 15.95 -24.40
C PHE A 83 17.56 17.20 -23.71
N ALA A 84 17.56 18.35 -24.39
CA ALA A 84 17.97 19.64 -23.82
C ALA A 84 16.91 20.27 -22.89
N GLN A 85 15.72 19.66 -22.76
CA GLN A 85 14.77 20.06 -21.73
C GLN A 85 15.26 19.61 -20.36
N ASP A 86 15.36 20.54 -19.42
CA ASP A 86 15.57 20.23 -18.01
C ASP A 86 14.40 19.36 -17.52
N PHE A 87 14.59 18.04 -17.53
CA PHE A 87 13.73 17.13 -16.78
C PHE A 87 14.02 17.37 -15.31
N LYS A 88 13.45 18.44 -14.75
CA LYS A 88 13.27 18.55 -13.31
C LYS A 88 12.61 17.25 -12.86
N ASP A 89 13.00 16.72 -11.71
CA ASP A 89 12.37 15.57 -11.03
C ASP A 89 10.93 15.92 -10.61
N ASN A 90 10.09 16.34 -11.57
CA ASN A 90 8.75 16.78 -11.38
C ASN A 90 7.81 15.66 -11.87
N PRO A 91 7.02 15.06 -10.96
CA PRO A 91 6.03 14.06 -11.34
C PRO A 91 4.98 14.58 -12.34
N GLU A 92 4.88 15.90 -12.57
CA GLU A 92 4.00 16.53 -13.57
C GLU A 92 4.29 16.13 -15.02
N GLY A 93 5.43 15.51 -15.34
CA GLY A 93 5.71 15.02 -16.71
C GLY A 93 4.70 13.98 -17.23
N LEU A 94 3.87 13.40 -16.35
CA LEU A 94 2.76 12.53 -16.74
C LEU A 94 1.46 13.29 -17.04
N VAL A 95 1.32 14.55 -16.63
CA VAL A 95 0.09 15.33 -16.82
C VAL A 95 -0.09 15.62 -18.32
N GLY A 96 -1.31 15.40 -18.81
CA GLY A 96 -1.64 15.52 -20.23
C GLY A 96 -1.42 14.24 -21.04
N VAL A 97 -0.67 13.25 -20.51
CA VAL A 97 -0.46 11.96 -21.18
C VAL A 97 -1.77 11.19 -21.23
N LYS A 98 -2.00 10.51 -22.36
CA LYS A 98 -3.20 9.71 -22.59
C LYS A 98 -2.93 8.23 -22.33
N TYR A 99 -3.86 7.55 -21.69
CA TYR A 99 -3.85 6.10 -21.51
C TYR A 99 -5.11 5.49 -22.11
N ARG A 100 -4.94 4.50 -23.00
CA ARG A 100 -6.06 3.77 -23.59
C ARG A 100 -6.38 2.55 -22.74
N PHE A 101 -7.56 2.54 -22.15
CA PHE A 101 -8.03 1.46 -21.30
C PHE A 101 -9.06 0.61 -22.07
N LYS A 102 -8.87 -0.72 -22.08
CA LYS A 102 -9.88 -1.65 -22.61
C LYS A 102 -10.78 -2.06 -21.46
N CYS A 103 -12.02 -1.58 -21.48
CA CYS A 103 -12.99 -1.85 -20.44
C CYS A 103 -13.60 -3.25 -20.55
N SER A 104 -14.13 -3.73 -19.43
CA SER A 104 -14.82 -5.02 -19.32
C SER A 104 -16.11 -5.07 -20.16
N ASP A 105 -16.76 -3.93 -20.41
CA ASP A 105 -17.89 -3.79 -21.34
C ASP A 105 -17.50 -3.87 -22.83
N GLY A 106 -16.21 -4.07 -23.13
CA GLY A 106 -15.67 -4.16 -24.49
C GLY A 106 -15.35 -2.80 -25.12
N CYS A 107 -15.79 -1.69 -24.54
CA CYS A 107 -15.47 -0.36 -25.04
C CYS A 107 -14.00 -0.01 -24.77
N ARG A 108 -13.40 0.73 -25.71
CA ARG A 108 -12.06 1.30 -25.51
C ARG A 108 -12.22 2.74 -25.06
N ARG A 109 -11.76 3.04 -23.85
CA ARG A 109 -11.79 4.38 -23.28
C ARG A 109 -10.42 5.03 -23.30
N ILE A 110 -10.38 6.34 -23.49
CA ILE A 110 -9.15 7.14 -23.48
C ILE A 110 -9.23 8.07 -22.30
N PHE A 111 -8.23 7.98 -21.44
CA PHE A 111 -8.10 8.77 -20.23
C PHE A 111 -6.91 9.71 -20.37
N VAL A 112 -7.10 10.99 -20.06
CA VAL A 112 -5.99 11.94 -19.91
C VAL A 112 -5.62 12.06 -18.43
N ILE A 113 -4.33 11.99 -18.13
CA ILE A 113 -3.82 12.19 -16.76
C ILE A 113 -3.94 13.67 -16.41
N LYS A 114 -4.67 14.00 -15.35
CA LYS A 114 -4.84 15.38 -14.86
C LYS A 114 -3.89 15.72 -13.73
N ARG A 115 -3.57 14.75 -12.87
CA ARG A 115 -2.71 14.95 -11.69
C ARG A 115 -2.07 13.63 -11.26
N VAL A 116 -0.83 13.69 -10.80
CA VAL A 116 -0.17 12.57 -10.12
C VAL A 116 -0.40 12.69 -8.62
N LEU A 117 -1.00 11.68 -8.02
CA LEU A 117 -1.35 11.66 -6.59
C LEU A 117 -0.30 10.92 -5.76
N TYR A 118 0.25 9.84 -6.32
CA TYR A 118 1.27 9.04 -5.66
C TYR A 118 2.16 8.34 -6.68
N ARG A 119 3.43 8.16 -6.32
CA ARG A 119 4.41 7.44 -7.11
C ARG A 119 5.43 6.77 -6.19
N ALA A 120 5.55 5.46 -6.31
CA ALA A 120 6.57 4.72 -5.58
C ALA A 120 7.97 4.95 -6.19
N GLU A 121 8.96 5.18 -5.33
CA GLU A 121 10.36 5.43 -5.72
C GLU A 121 11.16 4.13 -5.96
N GLY A 122 10.70 3.00 -5.43
CA GLY A 122 11.38 1.71 -5.53
C GLY A 122 11.46 1.18 -6.97
N ILE A 123 12.65 0.70 -7.36
CA ILE A 123 12.88 0.07 -8.67
C ILE A 123 12.21 -1.30 -8.70
N ILE A 124 12.63 -2.20 -7.81
CA ILE A 124 12.07 -3.54 -7.62
C ILE A 124 10.85 -3.45 -6.72
N GLY A 125 9.81 -4.21 -7.04
CA GLY A 125 8.58 -4.28 -6.25
C GLY A 125 7.35 -3.83 -7.04
N ARG A 126 6.34 -3.39 -6.32
CA ARG A 126 5.03 -3.04 -6.89
C ARG A 126 5.05 -1.78 -7.75
N GLY A 127 5.99 -0.86 -7.53
CA GLY A 127 6.13 0.35 -8.36
C GLY A 127 4.81 1.12 -8.58
N SER A 128 3.94 1.17 -7.56
CA SER A 128 2.58 1.69 -7.70
C SER A 128 2.58 3.18 -8.04
N ILE A 129 1.72 3.56 -8.99
CA ILE A 129 1.46 4.92 -9.44
C ILE A 129 -0.04 5.15 -9.34
N VAL A 130 -0.44 6.25 -8.70
CA VAL A 130 -1.83 6.65 -8.57
C VAL A 130 -2.00 8.02 -9.20
N VAL A 131 -2.93 8.13 -10.14
CA VAL A 131 -3.18 9.36 -10.89
C VAL A 131 -4.68 9.66 -10.95
N GLU A 132 -5.01 10.95 -10.95
CA GLU A 132 -6.36 11.41 -11.29
C GLU A 132 -6.45 11.53 -12.82
N VAL A 133 -7.46 10.90 -13.39
CA VAL A 133 -7.68 10.84 -14.84
C VAL A 133 -9.06 11.36 -15.21
N GLU A 134 -9.21 11.83 -16.45
CA GLU A 134 -10.47 12.30 -17.03
C GLU A 134 -10.71 11.56 -18.34
N CYS A 135 -11.91 11.03 -18.54
CA CYS A 135 -12.25 10.34 -19.78
C CYS A 135 -12.59 11.36 -20.87
N ILE A 136 -11.95 11.24 -22.04
CA ILE A 136 -12.09 12.18 -23.17
C ILE A 136 -12.77 11.55 -24.39
N CYS A 137 -13.38 10.37 -24.25
CA CYS A 137 -14.07 9.69 -25.36
C CYS A 137 -15.25 10.51 -25.87
N THR A 138 -15.27 10.81 -27.16
CA THR A 138 -16.33 11.59 -27.83
C THR A 138 -17.36 10.72 -28.57
N GLU A 139 -17.14 9.40 -28.62
CA GLU A 139 -18.06 8.46 -29.27
C GLU A 139 -19.44 8.47 -28.57
N SER A 140 -20.51 8.50 -29.38
CA SER A 140 -21.89 8.50 -28.94
C SER A 140 -22.17 7.26 -28.06
N GLY A 141 -22.35 7.46 -26.76
CA GLY A 141 -22.64 6.38 -25.81
C GLY A 141 -21.60 6.18 -24.69
N CYS A 142 -20.47 6.90 -24.70
CA CYS A 142 -19.54 6.82 -23.57
C CYS A 142 -20.10 7.53 -22.33
N LYS A 143 -20.65 6.75 -21.39
CA LYS A 143 -21.21 7.26 -20.13
C LYS A 143 -20.20 8.00 -19.25
N TRP A 144 -18.90 7.81 -19.47
CA TRP A 144 -17.85 8.40 -18.64
C TRP A 144 -17.26 9.68 -19.22
N HIS A 145 -17.71 10.15 -20.38
CA HIS A 145 -17.17 11.37 -20.98
C HIS A 145 -17.18 12.53 -19.96
N GLY A 146 -16.02 13.14 -19.72
CA GLY A 146 -15.83 14.22 -18.74
C GLY A 146 -15.80 13.77 -17.28
N GLU A 147 -16.08 12.50 -16.97
CA GLU A 147 -15.95 11.99 -15.60
C GLU A 147 -14.49 11.87 -15.18
N ARG A 148 -14.22 12.25 -13.93
CA ARG A 148 -12.93 12.02 -13.28
C ARG A 148 -12.93 10.73 -12.48
N LYS A 149 -11.84 9.97 -12.60
CA LYS A 149 -11.59 8.73 -11.88
C LYS A 149 -10.18 8.74 -11.29
N ILE A 150 -9.93 7.81 -10.37
CA ILE A 150 -8.58 7.51 -9.92
C ILE A 150 -8.09 6.28 -10.68
N MET A 151 -6.93 6.36 -11.31
CA MET A 151 -6.29 5.22 -11.96
C MET A 151 -5.06 4.82 -11.14
N LYS A 152 -5.06 3.59 -10.65
CA LYS A 152 -3.91 2.98 -9.99
C LYS A 152 -3.25 1.99 -10.95
N ILE A 153 -1.97 2.18 -11.23
CA ILE A 153 -1.13 1.31 -12.05
C ILE A 153 -0.08 0.69 -11.14
N SER A 154 0.00 -0.64 -11.08
CA SER A 154 0.96 -1.33 -10.21
C SER A 154 1.50 -2.61 -10.86
N PHE A 155 2.60 -3.12 -10.30
CA PHE A 155 3.33 -4.31 -10.75
C PHE A 155 3.47 -5.34 -9.62
N PRO A 156 2.36 -5.83 -9.03
CA PRO A 156 2.42 -6.80 -7.95
C PRO A 156 2.94 -8.15 -8.41
N SER A 157 3.38 -8.94 -7.44
CA SER A 157 3.70 -10.36 -7.64
C SER A 157 2.48 -11.08 -8.21
N ARG A 158 2.68 -11.93 -9.21
CA ARG A 158 1.58 -12.70 -9.84
C ARG A 158 0.87 -13.61 -8.84
N SER A 159 1.59 -14.11 -7.84
CA SER A 159 1.06 -14.99 -6.79
C SER A 159 0.12 -14.28 -5.82
N ARG A 160 0.15 -12.93 -5.77
CA ARG A 160 -0.74 -12.16 -4.89
C ARG A 160 -2.14 -12.07 -5.49
N PRO A 161 -3.20 -12.17 -4.66
CA PRO A 161 -4.55 -11.90 -5.11
C PRO A 161 -4.66 -10.50 -5.73
N PRO A 162 -5.47 -10.32 -6.78
CA PRO A 162 -5.82 -9.00 -7.30
C PRO A 162 -6.57 -8.17 -6.25
N GLU A 163 -6.14 -6.91 -6.04
CA GLU A 163 -6.81 -5.95 -5.15
C GLU A 163 -8.29 -5.81 -5.55
N ASP A 164 -8.55 -5.72 -6.85
CA ASP A 164 -9.89 -5.62 -7.40
C ASP A 164 -10.75 -6.84 -7.07
N ALA A 165 -10.16 -8.04 -7.13
CA ALA A 165 -10.86 -9.27 -6.75
C ALA A 165 -11.22 -9.29 -5.25
N LEU A 166 -10.32 -8.86 -4.36
CA LEU A 166 -10.57 -8.81 -2.92
C LEU A 166 -11.65 -7.79 -2.55
N ILE A 167 -11.61 -6.61 -3.17
CA ILE A 167 -12.64 -5.58 -2.97
C ILE A 167 -13.99 -6.09 -3.46
N GLN A 168 -14.07 -6.71 -4.65
CA GLN A 168 -15.33 -7.24 -5.16
C GLN A 168 -15.86 -8.42 -4.32
N GLU A 169 -14.99 -9.31 -3.84
CA GLU A 169 -15.35 -10.38 -2.90
C GLU A 169 -16.01 -9.80 -1.64
N ALA A 170 -15.40 -8.78 -1.03
CA ALA A 170 -15.96 -8.08 0.11
C ALA A 170 -17.31 -7.41 -0.22
N ARG A 171 -17.44 -6.72 -1.36
CA ARG A 171 -18.69 -6.05 -1.75
C ARG A 171 -19.83 -7.04 -2.00
N LEU A 172 -19.57 -8.13 -2.72
CA LEU A 172 -20.54 -9.21 -2.96
C LEU A 172 -20.94 -9.90 -1.64
N LYS A 173 -19.99 -10.08 -0.72
CA LYS A 173 -20.29 -10.59 0.62
C LYS A 173 -21.22 -9.64 1.39
N ALA A 174 -21.00 -8.34 1.32
CA ALA A 174 -21.87 -7.34 1.94
C ALA A 174 -23.29 -7.38 1.37
N GLU A 175 -23.43 -7.49 0.04
CA GLU A 175 -24.74 -7.59 -0.62
C GLU A 175 -25.48 -8.87 -0.27
N SER A 176 -24.81 -10.03 -0.38
CA SER A 176 -25.41 -11.34 -0.12
C SER A 176 -25.80 -11.58 1.34
N THR A 177 -25.14 -10.90 2.29
CA THR A 177 -25.44 -11.00 3.72
C THR A 177 -26.34 -9.87 4.25
N GLY A 178 -26.75 -8.93 3.38
CA GLY A 178 -27.52 -7.76 3.77
C GLY A 178 -26.73 -6.72 4.59
N ALA A 179 -25.41 -6.86 4.69
CA ALA A 179 -24.52 -5.93 5.38
C ALA A 179 -24.25 -4.65 4.53
N HIS A 180 -25.31 -4.01 4.04
CA HIS A 180 -25.22 -2.87 3.11
C HIS A 180 -24.43 -1.67 3.66
N TRP A 181 -24.32 -1.53 4.98
CA TRP A 181 -23.49 -0.50 5.61
C TRP A 181 -22.04 -0.56 5.11
N ALA A 182 -21.48 -1.78 4.98
CA ALA A 182 -20.08 -2.02 4.60
C ALA A 182 -19.76 -1.47 3.20
N LEU A 183 -20.75 -1.40 2.30
CA LEU A 183 -20.57 -0.90 0.93
C LEU A 183 -20.15 0.58 0.88
N ASN A 184 -20.48 1.38 1.90
CA ASN A 184 -20.05 2.78 2.01
C ASN A 184 -18.62 2.92 2.55
N HIS A 185 -18.06 1.85 3.14
CA HIS A 185 -16.73 1.82 3.77
C HIS A 185 -15.69 1.04 2.93
N LEU A 186 -16.11 0.48 1.79
CA LEU A 186 -15.25 -0.17 0.81
C LEU A 186 -15.10 0.71 -0.44
N PRO A 187 -13.96 0.66 -1.15
CA PRO A 187 -13.79 1.39 -2.41
C PRO A 187 -14.76 0.87 -3.47
N GLN A 188 -15.10 1.73 -4.44
CA GLN A 188 -15.81 1.35 -5.66
C GLN A 188 -14.84 1.27 -6.83
N ILE A 189 -14.88 0.13 -7.50
CA ILE A 189 -14.10 -0.14 -8.70
C ILE A 189 -15.02 0.08 -9.90
N ALA A 190 -14.61 0.99 -10.78
CA ALA A 190 -15.28 1.23 -12.05
C ALA A 190 -14.88 0.17 -13.08
N ASP A 191 -13.60 -0.20 -13.14
CA ASP A 191 -13.09 -1.28 -14.00
C ASP A 191 -11.66 -1.67 -13.60
N SER A 192 -11.19 -2.80 -14.09
CA SER A 192 -9.81 -3.25 -13.89
C SER A 192 -9.30 -4.08 -15.07
N ILE A 193 -7.98 -4.10 -15.25
CA ILE A 193 -7.32 -4.98 -16.22
C ILE A 193 -6.00 -5.48 -15.65
N THR A 194 -5.72 -6.76 -15.88
CA THR A 194 -4.41 -7.39 -15.61
C THR A 194 -3.74 -7.74 -16.93
N LEU A 195 -2.49 -7.29 -17.09
CA LEU A 195 -1.64 -7.57 -18.23
C LEU A 195 -0.49 -8.46 -17.78
N THR A 196 -0.36 -9.62 -18.42
CA THR A 196 0.67 -10.62 -18.16
C THR A 196 1.79 -10.54 -19.18
N TYR A 197 2.95 -11.09 -18.82
CA TYR A 197 4.12 -11.15 -19.69
C TYR A 197 4.38 -12.60 -20.11
N ASP A 198 4.32 -12.89 -21.41
CA ASP A 198 4.60 -14.22 -21.97
C ASP A 198 6.04 -14.30 -22.51
N GLU A 199 6.43 -15.44 -23.09
CA GLU A 199 7.79 -15.68 -23.62
C GLU A 199 8.17 -14.77 -24.82
N SER A 200 7.21 -14.05 -25.41
CA SER A 200 7.52 -13.02 -26.41
C SER A 200 8.15 -11.77 -25.79
N THR A 201 7.91 -11.55 -24.49
CA THR A 201 8.43 -10.41 -23.72
C THR A 201 9.78 -10.75 -23.06
N VAL A 202 10.57 -9.73 -22.70
CA VAL A 202 11.85 -9.94 -21.99
C VAL A 202 11.61 -10.54 -20.61
N GLN A 203 10.60 -10.06 -19.89
CA GLN A 203 10.20 -10.53 -18.58
C GLN A 203 9.82 -12.01 -18.59
N GLY A 204 9.04 -12.45 -19.59
CA GLY A 204 8.67 -13.87 -19.72
C GLY A 204 9.86 -14.76 -20.01
N ARG A 205 10.78 -14.33 -20.90
CA ARG A 205 12.03 -15.07 -21.14
C ARG A 205 12.92 -15.15 -19.90
N LEU A 206 13.03 -14.06 -19.14
CA LEU A 206 13.76 -14.03 -17.88
C LEU A 206 13.12 -14.96 -16.84
N LYS A 207 11.80 -15.00 -16.75
CA LYS A 207 11.10 -15.96 -15.88
C LYS A 207 11.41 -17.40 -16.27
N SER A 208 11.31 -17.76 -17.55
CA SER A 208 11.62 -19.11 -18.03
C SER A 208 13.08 -19.50 -17.78
N HIS A 209 14.02 -18.55 -17.95
CA HIS A 209 15.45 -18.78 -17.75
C HIS A 209 15.85 -18.88 -16.27
N LEU A 210 15.39 -17.95 -15.42
CA LEU A 210 15.81 -17.82 -14.03
C LEU A 210 14.94 -18.60 -13.05
N LYS A 211 13.75 -19.06 -13.46
CA LYS A 211 12.82 -19.89 -12.68
C LYS A 211 12.50 -19.28 -11.31
N GLU A 212 12.82 -19.96 -10.22
CA GLU A 212 12.58 -19.51 -8.84
C GLU A 212 13.42 -18.30 -8.43
N LYS A 213 14.52 -18.02 -9.15
CA LYS A 213 15.35 -16.82 -8.90
C LYS A 213 14.75 -15.54 -9.47
N TYR A 214 13.55 -15.62 -10.07
CA TYR A 214 12.84 -14.49 -10.64
C TYR A 214 11.38 -14.48 -10.16
N GLU A 215 11.05 -13.45 -9.39
CA GLU A 215 9.68 -13.21 -8.94
C GLU A 215 8.85 -12.71 -10.13
N GLU A 216 7.86 -13.50 -10.55
CA GLU A 216 6.99 -13.07 -11.65
C GLU A 216 6.06 -11.96 -11.19
N ARG A 217 6.04 -10.84 -11.92
CA ARG A 217 5.16 -9.70 -11.67
C ARG A 217 4.27 -9.44 -12.88
N VAL A 218 3.05 -8.97 -12.63
CA VAL A 218 2.07 -8.62 -13.67
C VAL A 218 1.74 -7.14 -13.54
N MET A 219 1.36 -6.48 -14.64
CA MET A 219 0.87 -5.11 -14.58
C MET A 219 -0.64 -5.12 -14.32
N ARG A 220 -1.09 -4.39 -13.30
CA ARG A 220 -2.51 -4.19 -13.01
C ARG A 220 -2.86 -2.72 -13.15
N VAL A 221 -4.01 -2.45 -13.75
CA VAL A 221 -4.59 -1.10 -13.81
C VAL A 221 -6.00 -1.18 -13.26
N VAL A 222 -6.29 -0.39 -12.23
CA VAL A 222 -7.60 -0.33 -11.57
C VAL A 222 -8.12 1.09 -11.65
N LEU A 223 -9.35 1.24 -12.14
CA LEU A 223 -10.10 2.49 -12.14
C LEU A 223 -11.01 2.51 -10.92
N LEU A 224 -10.81 3.50 -10.06
CA LEU A 224 -11.48 3.68 -8.78
C LEU A 224 -12.26 4.98 -8.79
N GLU A 225 -13.24 5.07 -7.90
CA GLU A 225 -13.83 6.34 -7.53
C GLU A 225 -12.80 7.27 -6.86
N LYS A 226 -13.13 8.57 -6.82
CA LYS A 226 -12.34 9.54 -6.07
C LYS A 226 -12.76 9.55 -4.60
N LEU A 227 -11.79 9.32 -3.72
CA LEU A 227 -11.92 9.46 -2.28
C LEU A 227 -11.10 10.65 -1.78
N HIS A 228 -11.37 11.10 -0.57
CA HIS A 228 -10.68 12.23 0.05
C HIS A 228 -9.71 11.76 1.14
N PRO A 229 -8.47 12.28 1.18
CA PRO A 229 -7.50 11.95 2.22
C PRO A 229 -7.87 12.60 3.56
N LEU A 230 -7.43 12.01 4.67
CA LEU A 230 -7.65 12.56 6.02
C LEU A 230 -7.21 14.02 6.20
N SER A 231 -6.26 14.51 5.41
CA SER A 231 -5.80 15.91 5.44
C SER A 231 -6.87 16.93 5.05
N GLU A 232 -7.96 16.51 4.39
CA GLU A 232 -9.08 17.37 3.98
C GLU A 232 -10.23 17.39 5.00
N LEU A 233 -10.08 16.74 6.16
CA LEU A 233 -11.02 16.86 7.26
C LEU A 233 -10.75 18.14 8.05
N GLU A 234 -11.81 18.73 8.61
CA GLU A 234 -11.74 20.00 9.35
C GLU A 234 -12.31 19.92 10.77
N ASP A 235 -13.00 18.82 11.11
CA ASP A 235 -13.59 18.58 12.43
C ASP A 235 -12.90 17.37 13.10
N PRO A 236 -12.31 17.52 14.31
CA PRO A 236 -11.80 16.39 15.10
C PRO A 236 -12.81 15.25 15.31
N ARG A 237 -14.11 15.57 15.40
CA ARG A 237 -15.17 14.56 15.52
C ARG A 237 -15.32 13.74 14.24
N ASP A 238 -15.13 14.35 13.07
CA ASP A 238 -15.12 13.63 11.80
C ASP A 238 -13.93 12.66 11.72
N PHE A 239 -12.76 13.05 12.20
CA PHE A 239 -11.62 12.11 12.33
C PHE A 239 -11.99 10.92 13.22
N ALA A 240 -12.62 11.19 14.37
CA ALA A 240 -13.03 10.15 15.30
C ALA A 240 -14.03 9.19 14.66
N GLN A 241 -15.04 9.72 13.95
CA GLN A 241 -16.00 8.90 13.20
C GLN A 241 -15.31 8.07 12.11
N VAL A 242 -14.39 8.66 11.33
CA VAL A 242 -13.66 7.93 10.30
C VAL A 242 -12.82 6.80 10.90
N PHE A 243 -12.06 7.04 11.97
CA PHE A 243 -11.29 5.97 12.60
C PHE A 243 -12.18 4.87 13.18
N TYR A 244 -13.34 5.23 13.72
CA TYR A 244 -14.30 4.26 14.24
C TYR A 244 -14.98 3.46 13.10
N ASP A 245 -15.27 4.09 11.97
CA ASP A 245 -15.73 3.40 10.76
C ASP A 245 -14.67 2.40 10.25
N ILE A 246 -13.38 2.79 10.24
CA ILE A 246 -12.27 1.91 9.84
C ILE A 246 -12.15 0.69 10.75
N LEU A 247 -12.27 0.86 12.07
CA LEU A 247 -12.28 -0.26 13.01
C LEU A 247 -13.41 -1.26 12.69
N GLN A 248 -14.61 -0.74 12.43
CA GLN A 248 -15.79 -1.56 12.16
C GLN A 248 -15.67 -2.31 10.83
N ILE A 249 -15.28 -1.64 9.74
CA ILE A 249 -15.12 -2.30 8.43
C ILE A 249 -13.96 -3.29 8.43
N HIS A 250 -12.87 -2.99 9.13
CA HIS A 250 -11.74 -3.91 9.28
C HIS A 250 -12.17 -5.19 10.01
N GLN A 251 -12.92 -5.06 11.10
CA GLN A 251 -13.48 -6.21 11.81
C GLN A 251 -14.43 -7.03 10.95
N TRP A 252 -15.34 -6.38 10.23
CA TRP A 252 -16.27 -7.06 9.34
C TRP A 252 -15.54 -7.80 8.21
N LEU A 253 -14.50 -7.19 7.63
CA LEU A 253 -13.65 -7.84 6.63
C LEU A 253 -13.00 -9.10 7.20
N TYR A 254 -12.45 -9.01 8.41
CA TYR A 254 -11.78 -10.15 9.05
C TYR A 254 -12.77 -11.27 9.40
N GLU A 255 -13.84 -10.95 10.12
CA GLU A 255 -14.78 -11.94 10.68
C GLU A 255 -15.79 -12.47 9.65
N CYS A 256 -16.27 -11.63 8.74
CA CYS A 256 -17.35 -11.98 7.82
C CYS A 256 -16.86 -12.21 6.39
N ALA A 257 -15.94 -11.39 5.88
CA ALA A 257 -15.41 -11.54 4.52
C ALA A 257 -14.18 -12.47 4.45
N GLY A 258 -13.57 -12.81 5.59
CA GLY A 258 -12.35 -13.62 5.62
C GLY A 258 -11.15 -12.94 4.97
N ILE A 259 -11.06 -11.61 5.04
CA ILE A 259 -10.01 -10.79 4.45
C ILE A 259 -9.27 -10.03 5.56
N LEU A 260 -7.94 -10.13 5.58
CA LEU A 260 -7.08 -9.34 6.46
C LEU A 260 -6.30 -8.30 5.64
N HIS A 261 -6.26 -7.05 6.09
CA HIS A 261 -5.71 -5.92 5.32
C HIS A 261 -4.18 -5.87 5.31
N ARG A 262 -3.54 -6.04 6.47
CA ARG A 262 -2.07 -6.16 6.65
C ARG A 262 -1.22 -4.93 6.31
N ASP A 263 -1.84 -3.78 6.05
CA ASP A 263 -1.15 -2.55 5.64
C ASP A 263 -1.97 -1.31 5.97
N LEU A 264 -2.52 -1.23 7.19
CA LEU A 264 -3.12 0.02 7.63
C LEU A 264 -2.05 1.12 7.70
N SER A 265 -2.32 2.22 7.02
CA SER A 265 -1.48 3.42 6.97
C SER A 265 -2.35 4.67 6.83
N ILE A 266 -1.77 5.85 7.06
CA ILE A 266 -2.49 7.12 6.89
C ILE A 266 -3.04 7.27 5.46
N GLY A 267 -2.31 6.81 4.45
CA GLY A 267 -2.74 6.92 3.04
C GLY A 267 -3.87 5.96 2.66
N ASN A 268 -4.08 4.91 3.45
CA ASN A 268 -5.06 3.85 3.20
C ASN A 268 -6.38 4.10 3.94
N ILE A 269 -6.40 5.05 4.86
CA ILE A 269 -7.63 5.55 5.49
C ILE A 269 -8.06 6.81 4.74
N MET A 270 -9.18 6.72 4.05
CA MET A 270 -9.76 7.83 3.31
C MET A 270 -11.19 8.08 3.79
N PHE A 271 -11.86 9.08 3.23
CA PHE A 271 -13.27 9.29 3.50
C PHE A 271 -14.03 9.67 2.22
N ARG A 272 -15.35 9.52 2.28
CA ARG A 272 -16.30 10.07 1.32
C ARG A 272 -17.39 10.83 2.06
N ARG A 273 -18.00 11.80 1.39
CA ARG A 273 -19.23 12.45 1.84
C ARG A 273 -20.38 12.02 0.95
N LYS A 274 -21.48 11.57 1.55
CA LYS A 274 -22.69 11.14 0.85
C LYS A 274 -23.89 11.46 1.72
N ASP A 275 -24.90 12.10 1.15
CA ASP A 275 -26.16 12.47 1.84
C ASP A 275 -25.89 13.22 3.16
N ASP A 276 -25.00 14.21 3.11
CA ASP A 276 -24.49 15.00 4.26
C ASP A 276 -23.83 14.20 5.40
N LYS A 277 -23.55 12.91 5.16
CA LYS A 277 -22.82 12.05 6.10
C LYS A 277 -21.40 11.80 5.62
N ILE A 278 -20.50 11.68 6.59
CA ILE A 278 -19.14 11.21 6.38
C ILE A 278 -19.06 9.70 6.58
N TYR A 279 -18.29 9.04 5.72
CA TYR A 279 -17.96 7.62 5.85
C TYR A 279 -16.45 7.45 5.73
N GLY A 280 -15.84 6.82 6.74
CA GLY A 280 -14.47 6.31 6.63
C GLY A 280 -14.41 5.16 5.62
N VAL A 281 -13.45 5.18 4.71
CA VAL A 281 -13.27 4.17 3.66
C VAL A 281 -11.89 3.57 3.80
N LEU A 282 -11.85 2.25 3.95
CA LEU A 282 -10.60 1.50 3.96
C LEU A 282 -10.18 1.24 2.50
N ASN A 283 -9.00 1.70 2.09
CA ASN A 283 -8.51 1.66 0.73
C ASN A 283 -7.16 0.91 0.64
N ASP A 284 -6.77 0.53 -0.58
CA ASP A 284 -5.51 -0.18 -0.89
C ASP A 284 -5.41 -1.62 -0.36
N PHE A 285 -5.99 -2.56 -1.09
CA PHE A 285 -5.98 -3.99 -0.74
C PHE A 285 -4.81 -4.78 -1.36
N ASP A 286 -3.76 -4.11 -1.86
CA ASP A 286 -2.65 -4.79 -2.55
C ASP A 286 -1.83 -5.73 -1.63
N LEU A 287 -1.77 -5.43 -0.33
CA LEU A 287 -1.10 -6.29 0.66
C LEU A 287 -2.04 -7.24 1.39
N SER A 288 -3.34 -7.11 1.16
CA SER A 288 -4.37 -7.93 1.80
C SER A 288 -4.28 -9.39 1.40
N SER A 289 -4.76 -10.26 2.27
CA SER A 289 -4.82 -11.70 2.03
C SER A 289 -6.07 -12.30 2.64
N ARG A 290 -6.49 -13.46 2.11
CA ARG A 290 -7.57 -14.24 2.74
C ARG A 290 -7.05 -14.87 4.02
N VAL A 291 -7.88 -14.86 5.06
CA VAL A 291 -7.55 -15.42 6.39
C VAL A 291 -7.19 -16.91 6.26
N GLN A 292 -7.95 -17.67 5.48
CA GLN A 292 -7.69 -19.10 5.20
C GLN A 292 -6.34 -19.40 4.52
N ASP A 293 -5.70 -18.41 3.90
CA ASP A 293 -4.41 -18.58 3.24
C ASP A 293 -3.22 -18.26 4.16
N MET A 294 -3.49 -17.74 5.36
CA MET A 294 -2.45 -17.41 6.35
C MET A 294 -1.87 -18.65 7.03
N ASP A 295 -2.67 -19.72 7.18
CA ASP A 295 -2.24 -20.99 7.77
C ASP A 295 -1.29 -21.77 6.85
N LYS A 296 -1.22 -21.40 5.57
CA LYS A 296 -0.39 -22.08 4.55
C LYS A 296 1.08 -21.62 4.56
N GLY A 297 1.51 -20.84 5.56
CA GLY A 297 2.91 -20.51 5.89
C GLY A 297 3.70 -19.62 4.91
N LEU A 298 3.42 -19.67 3.61
CA LEU A 298 4.15 -18.91 2.58
C LEU A 298 3.73 -17.43 2.54
N LEU A 299 2.44 -17.13 2.68
CA LEU A 299 1.93 -15.76 2.60
C LEU A 299 1.93 -15.02 3.94
N SER A 300 1.88 -15.74 5.07
CA SER A 300 1.88 -15.18 6.42
C SER A 300 3.24 -14.64 6.85
N ASN A 301 4.34 -15.18 6.30
CA ASN A 301 5.71 -14.80 6.63
C ASN A 301 6.26 -13.59 5.85
N HIS A 302 5.55 -13.10 4.83
CA HIS A 302 5.98 -11.89 4.14
C HIS A 302 5.80 -10.67 5.05
N ARG A 303 6.91 -10.06 5.46
CA ARG A 303 6.93 -8.72 6.07
C ARG A 303 6.18 -7.76 5.14
N THR A 304 5.03 -7.30 5.61
CA THR A 304 4.07 -6.46 4.89
C THR A 304 3.61 -5.37 5.85
N GLY A 305 3.40 -4.17 5.32
CA GLY A 305 3.01 -3.01 6.11
C GLY A 305 3.88 -1.79 5.83
N THR A 306 3.36 -0.64 6.26
CA THR A 306 4.04 0.64 6.18
C THR A 306 4.87 0.85 7.45
N ARG A 307 6.21 0.84 7.32
CA ARG A 307 7.19 0.74 8.44
C ARG A 307 6.86 1.55 9.71
N PRO A 308 6.51 2.85 9.64
CA PRO A 308 6.17 3.63 10.84
C PRO A 308 4.95 3.13 11.61
N PHE A 309 4.06 2.37 10.97
CA PHE A 309 2.80 1.87 11.55
C PHE A 309 2.85 0.38 11.90
N MET A 310 3.85 -0.37 11.42
CA MET A 310 4.00 -1.79 11.75
C MET A 310 4.24 -2.04 13.25
N SER A 311 3.71 -3.15 13.79
CA SER A 311 4.00 -3.59 15.16
C SER A 311 5.49 -3.95 15.34
N PRO A 312 6.04 -3.83 16.56
CA PRO A 312 7.38 -4.31 16.91
C PRO A 312 7.67 -5.75 16.44
N GLU A 313 6.68 -6.65 16.55
CA GLU A 313 6.84 -8.04 16.14
C GLU A 313 7.02 -8.18 14.63
N LEU A 314 6.24 -7.46 13.82
CA LEU A 314 6.42 -7.48 12.37
C LEU A 314 7.75 -6.82 11.92
N LEU A 315 8.30 -5.93 12.75
CA LEU A 315 9.63 -5.33 12.59
C LEU A 315 10.77 -6.21 13.13
N ASN A 316 10.47 -7.34 13.77
CA ASN A 316 11.47 -8.32 14.18
C ASN A 316 11.67 -9.40 13.10
N PRO A 317 12.87 -9.55 12.50
CA PRO A 317 13.13 -10.60 11.50
C PRO A 317 13.00 -12.03 12.06
N ASN A 318 13.09 -12.18 13.39
CA ASN A 318 12.96 -13.47 14.07
C ASN A 318 11.51 -13.84 14.39
N TRP A 319 10.55 -12.94 14.16
CA TRP A 319 9.14 -13.23 14.37
C TRP A 319 8.62 -14.26 13.36
N LYS A 320 7.88 -15.26 13.85
CA LYS A 320 7.32 -16.37 13.06
C LYS A 320 5.81 -16.52 13.15
N GLY A 321 5.13 -15.71 13.97
CA GLY A 321 3.67 -15.78 14.15
C GLY A 321 2.86 -15.18 12.98
N GLY A 322 3.53 -14.64 11.95
CA GLY A 322 2.88 -14.02 10.81
C GLY A 322 2.16 -12.72 11.16
N HIS A 323 1.16 -12.34 10.36
CA HIS A 323 0.39 -11.10 10.54
C HIS A 323 -0.99 -11.40 11.13
N TYR A 324 -1.21 -11.07 12.41
CA TYR A 324 -2.49 -11.16 13.12
C TYR A 324 -3.35 -9.90 12.96
N TYR A 325 -4.67 -10.00 13.12
CA TYR A 325 -5.54 -8.81 13.02
C TYR A 325 -5.19 -7.74 14.05
N ARG A 326 -4.68 -8.12 15.23
CA ARG A 326 -4.24 -7.15 16.24
C ARG A 326 -3.08 -6.27 15.75
N HIS A 327 -2.28 -6.72 14.78
CA HIS A 327 -1.23 -5.89 14.20
C HIS A 327 -1.81 -4.75 13.36
N ASP A 328 -2.94 -4.98 12.68
CA ASP A 328 -3.70 -3.92 12.03
C ASP A 328 -4.30 -2.97 13.09
N LEU A 329 -4.83 -3.49 14.21
CA LEU A 329 -5.31 -2.64 15.32
C LEU A 329 -4.19 -1.78 15.95
N GLU A 330 -3.01 -2.37 16.13
CA GLU A 330 -1.79 -1.65 16.53
C GLU A 330 -1.43 -0.57 15.51
N SER A 331 -1.52 -0.88 14.22
CA SER A 331 -1.28 0.08 13.14
C SER A 331 -2.26 1.25 13.20
N LEU A 332 -3.56 0.99 13.43
CA LEU A 332 -4.57 2.03 13.63
C LEU A 332 -4.23 2.94 14.82
N PHE A 333 -3.75 2.36 15.92
CA PHE A 333 -3.26 3.14 17.07
C PHE A 333 -2.04 4.01 16.71
N TYR A 334 -1.02 3.46 16.04
CA TYR A 334 0.15 4.24 15.62
C TYR A 334 -0.21 5.35 14.62
N ILE A 335 -1.20 5.13 13.76
CA ILE A 335 -1.76 6.16 12.87
C ILE A 335 -2.37 7.31 13.68
N MET A 336 -3.22 7.00 14.67
CA MET A 336 -3.80 8.03 15.54
C MET A 336 -2.72 8.79 16.32
N VAL A 337 -1.70 8.11 16.86
CA VAL A 337 -0.54 8.77 17.51
C VAL A 337 0.20 9.68 16.54
N CYS A 338 0.45 9.23 15.31
CA CYS A 338 1.12 10.03 14.30
C CYS A 338 0.34 11.31 13.98
N ILE A 339 -0.96 11.19 13.66
CA ILE A 339 -1.80 12.35 13.33
C ILE A 339 -1.85 13.31 14.52
N ALA A 340 -2.14 12.80 15.72
CA ALA A 340 -2.32 13.63 16.90
C ALA A 340 -1.04 14.34 17.38
N CYS A 341 0.15 13.77 17.14
CA CYS A 341 1.40 14.31 17.69
C CYS A 341 2.27 15.04 16.66
N ARG A 342 2.14 14.71 15.36
CA ARG A 342 3.03 15.21 14.30
C ARG A 342 2.35 16.23 13.38
N TYR A 343 1.09 16.56 13.60
CA TYR A 343 0.34 17.55 12.82
C TYR A 343 -0.33 18.55 13.75
N GLU A 344 -0.12 19.85 13.51
CA GLU A 344 -0.79 20.93 14.24
C GLU A 344 -2.28 20.96 13.93
N ARG A 345 -2.63 20.65 12.69
CA ARG A 345 -3.99 20.51 12.16
C ARG A 345 -3.93 19.69 10.88
N PRO A 346 -5.07 19.29 10.29
CA PRO A 346 -5.12 18.45 9.10
C PRO A 346 -4.27 19.04 7.96
N GLY A 347 -3.40 18.20 7.40
CA GLY A 347 -2.48 18.59 6.31
C GLY A 347 -1.30 19.50 6.72
N VAL A 348 -1.24 19.98 7.96
CA VAL A 348 -0.16 20.87 8.44
C VAL A 348 0.70 20.16 9.46
N ALA A 349 1.89 19.77 9.03
CA ALA A 349 2.85 19.10 9.90
C ALA A 349 3.35 20.04 11.01
N ALA A 350 3.53 19.49 12.20
CA ALA A 350 4.06 20.25 13.35
C ALA A 350 5.52 20.67 13.15
N ALA A 351 5.94 21.68 13.91
CA ALA A 351 7.32 22.14 13.95
C ALA A 351 8.32 21.02 14.30
N GLU A 352 9.53 21.12 13.76
CA GLU A 352 10.63 20.21 14.09
C GLU A 352 11.26 20.59 15.45
N PRO A 353 11.75 19.61 16.25
CA PRO A 353 11.75 18.18 15.98
C PRO A 353 10.37 17.54 16.22
N ARG A 354 9.85 16.83 15.21
CA ARG A 354 8.55 16.16 15.33
C ARG A 354 8.65 14.92 16.21
N ALA A 355 7.66 14.76 17.09
CA ALA A 355 7.54 13.59 17.97
C ALA A 355 7.67 12.27 17.19
N TYR A 356 8.37 11.30 17.78
CA TYR A 356 8.57 9.96 17.20
C TYR A 356 9.27 9.95 15.82
N SER A 357 10.14 10.93 15.54
CA SER A 357 10.90 11.02 14.28
C SER A 357 11.64 9.73 13.90
N LYS A 358 12.14 8.98 14.89
CA LYS A 358 12.81 7.68 14.70
C LYS A 358 11.91 6.61 14.08
N TRP A 359 10.58 6.66 14.29
CA TRP A 359 9.65 5.71 13.65
C TRP A 359 9.61 5.85 12.12
N PHE A 360 9.97 7.03 11.60
CA PHE A 360 9.90 7.35 10.17
C PHE A 360 11.25 7.17 9.47
N HIS A 361 12.33 7.59 10.14
CA HIS A 361 13.66 7.66 9.52
C HIS A 361 14.62 6.56 9.99
N GLY A 362 14.30 5.87 11.09
CA GLY A 362 15.13 4.79 11.62
C GLY A 362 15.08 3.53 10.77
N THR A 363 16.07 2.66 10.97
CA THR A 363 16.09 1.28 10.49
C THR A 363 14.99 0.45 11.15
N ASP A 364 14.67 -0.72 10.61
CA ASP A 364 13.61 -1.59 11.17
C ASP A 364 13.89 -1.96 12.64
N GLU A 365 15.16 -2.17 12.99
CA GLU A 365 15.62 -2.39 14.37
C GLU A 365 15.42 -1.17 15.26
N GLU A 366 15.84 0.02 14.82
CA GLU A 366 15.66 1.24 15.60
C GLU A 366 14.18 1.58 15.82
N VAL A 367 13.34 1.38 14.80
CA VAL A 367 11.89 1.59 14.89
C VAL A 367 11.29 0.60 15.89
N ARG A 368 11.64 -0.69 15.78
CA ARG A 368 11.22 -1.74 16.72
C ARG A 368 11.58 -1.36 18.15
N ASP A 369 12.84 -1.05 18.41
CA ASP A 369 13.34 -0.81 19.76
C ASP A 369 12.71 0.45 20.38
N ASN A 370 12.51 1.50 19.58
CA ASN A 370 11.81 2.70 20.04
C ASN A 370 10.33 2.42 20.37
N LYS A 371 9.64 1.60 19.57
CA LYS A 371 8.25 1.22 19.86
C LYS A 371 8.14 0.30 21.08
N THR A 372 9.06 -0.66 21.23
CA THR A 372 9.14 -1.52 22.42
C THR A 372 9.39 -0.68 23.66
N SER A 373 10.34 0.27 23.61
CA SER A 373 10.60 1.21 24.72
C SER A 373 9.39 2.11 25.00
N PHE A 374 8.72 2.59 23.95
CA PHE A 374 7.48 3.35 24.09
C PHE A 374 6.42 2.54 24.83
N LEU A 375 6.17 1.28 24.48
CA LEU A 375 5.14 0.43 25.11
C LEU A 375 5.54 -0.06 26.51
N CYS A 376 6.80 -0.44 26.74
CA CYS A 376 7.25 -1.11 27.97
C CYS A 376 7.82 -0.14 29.02
N CYS A 377 8.39 0.99 28.62
CA CYS A 377 9.15 1.87 29.51
C CYS A 377 8.53 3.26 29.70
N SER A 378 7.67 3.73 28.79
CA SER A 378 7.12 5.10 28.87
C SER A 378 5.77 5.16 29.60
N PRO A 379 5.50 6.17 30.46
CA PRO A 379 4.17 6.34 31.04
C PRO A 379 3.18 6.92 30.01
N PRO A 380 1.88 6.56 30.09
CA PRO A 380 0.84 7.05 29.17
C PRO A 380 0.67 8.58 29.16
N ALA A 381 1.11 9.27 30.22
CA ALA A 381 0.91 10.70 30.41
C ALA A 381 1.76 11.59 29.48
N ASN A 382 2.68 11.00 28.71
CA ASN A 382 3.72 11.73 27.97
C ASN A 382 3.49 11.78 26.45
N ILE A 383 2.32 11.38 25.92
CA ILE A 383 2.04 11.51 24.48
C ILE A 383 1.83 13.00 24.15
N PRO A 384 2.68 13.64 23.32
CA PRO A 384 2.65 15.08 23.06
C PRO A 384 1.60 15.41 22.00
N ILE A 385 0.34 15.33 22.40
CA ILE A 385 -0.82 15.59 21.52
C ILE A 385 -0.90 17.09 21.21
N GLN A 386 -1.02 17.43 19.94
CA GLN A 386 -1.19 18.79 19.45
C GLN A 386 -2.57 19.34 19.82
N PRO A 387 -2.72 20.66 20.06
CA PRO A 387 -3.96 21.24 20.59
C PRO A 387 -5.23 20.89 19.79
N TYR A 388 -5.13 20.88 18.45
CA TYR A 388 -6.25 20.53 17.58
C TYR A 388 -6.79 19.11 17.83
N PHE A 389 -5.92 18.18 18.22
CA PHE A 389 -6.26 16.76 18.43
C PHE A 389 -6.47 16.41 19.91
N ALA A 390 -6.65 17.40 20.80
CA ALA A 390 -6.77 17.19 22.24
C ALA A 390 -7.86 16.18 22.64
N GLY A 391 -8.98 16.12 21.91
CA GLY A 391 -10.08 15.17 22.13
C GLY A 391 -9.66 13.68 22.05
N PHE A 392 -8.59 13.36 21.31
CA PHE A 392 -8.06 12.00 21.18
C PHE A 392 -7.29 11.50 22.41
N LYS A 393 -7.03 12.38 23.40
CA LYS A 393 -6.23 12.03 24.59
C LYS A 393 -6.76 10.81 25.35
N LEU A 394 -8.08 10.70 25.49
CA LEU A 394 -8.69 9.56 26.19
C LEU A 394 -8.54 8.26 25.39
N TRP A 395 -8.77 8.31 24.08
CA TRP A 395 -8.59 7.15 23.20
C TRP A 395 -7.15 6.65 23.23
N LEU A 396 -6.20 7.55 22.96
CA LEU A 396 -4.78 7.20 22.90
C LEU A 396 -4.30 6.63 24.23
N LYS A 397 -4.70 7.21 25.37
CA LYS A 397 -4.32 6.71 26.69
C LYS A 397 -4.93 5.35 27.03
N SER A 398 -6.20 5.13 26.66
CA SER A 398 -6.90 3.87 26.91
C SER A 398 -6.28 2.75 26.08
N ILE A 399 -6.19 2.95 24.76
CA ILE A 399 -5.63 1.95 23.83
C ILE A 399 -4.16 1.68 24.16
N TYR A 400 -3.36 2.72 24.44
CA TYR A 400 -1.97 2.55 24.86
C TYR A 400 -1.83 1.62 26.07
N ARG A 401 -2.68 1.77 27.09
CA ARG A 401 -2.66 0.91 28.28
C ARG A 401 -2.95 -0.53 27.92
N SER A 402 -3.97 -0.77 27.10
CA SER A 402 -4.31 -2.12 26.66
C SER A 402 -3.15 -2.77 25.88
N MET A 403 -2.56 -2.04 24.93
CA MET A 403 -1.36 -2.50 24.21
C MET A 403 -0.20 -2.82 25.16
N ARG A 404 0.10 -1.90 26.09
CA ARG A 404 1.15 -2.08 27.10
C ARG A 404 0.93 -3.34 27.95
N PHE A 405 -0.29 -3.58 28.42
CA PHE A 405 -0.59 -4.78 29.19
C PHE A 405 -0.36 -6.05 28.37
N GLY A 406 -0.82 -6.09 27.13
CA GLY A 406 -0.60 -7.22 26.23
C GLY A 406 0.88 -7.56 26.01
N TYR A 407 1.73 -6.54 25.76
CA TYR A 407 3.18 -6.73 25.60
C TYR A 407 3.90 -7.12 26.90
N LEU A 408 3.47 -6.59 28.05
CA LEU A 408 4.05 -6.99 29.34
C LEU A 408 3.68 -8.43 29.69
N ASP A 409 2.46 -8.86 29.35
CA ASP A 409 2.00 -10.22 29.60
C ASP A 409 2.68 -11.24 28.68
N SER A 410 2.82 -10.93 27.38
CA SER A 410 3.57 -11.78 26.44
C SER A 410 5.03 -11.94 26.80
N ALA A 411 5.66 -10.88 27.32
CA ALA A 411 7.03 -10.93 27.82
C ALA A 411 7.17 -11.85 29.04
N LYS A 412 6.23 -11.78 29.99
CA LYS A 412 6.20 -12.69 31.15
C LYS A 412 6.08 -14.15 30.70
N TYR A 413 5.13 -14.44 29.81
CA TYR A 413 4.92 -15.77 29.26
C TYR A 413 6.18 -16.32 28.58
N SER A 414 6.86 -15.48 27.79
CA SER A 414 8.09 -15.86 27.08
C SER A 414 9.30 -16.07 28.01
N SER A 415 9.28 -15.50 29.22
CA SER A 415 10.36 -15.55 30.20
C SER A 415 10.15 -16.56 31.34
N GLY A 416 8.96 -17.16 31.44
CA GLY A 416 8.62 -18.13 32.49
C GLY A 416 9.38 -19.45 32.37
N PRO A 417 9.52 -20.24 33.46
CA PRO A 417 10.12 -21.55 33.41
C PRO A 417 9.32 -22.47 32.46
N ARG A 418 10.02 -23.11 31.52
CA ARG A 418 9.47 -24.23 30.72
C ARG A 418 9.44 -25.47 31.63
N GLU A 419 8.57 -25.50 32.63
CA GLU A 419 8.43 -26.69 33.48
C GLU A 419 7.42 -27.67 32.89
N SER A 420 7.94 -28.91 32.74
CA SER A 420 7.35 -30.23 32.53
C SER A 420 5.91 -30.36 32.01
N GLU A 421 5.78 -31.22 30.99
CA GLU A 421 4.61 -32.02 30.59
C GLU A 421 3.58 -32.26 31.71
N SER A 422 2.74 -31.28 31.99
CA SER A 422 1.43 -31.47 32.60
C SER A 422 0.39 -31.01 31.58
N ASP A 423 -0.48 -31.95 31.20
CA ASP A 423 -1.61 -31.77 30.27
C ASP A 423 -2.71 -30.86 30.85
N ASP A 424 -2.34 -29.67 31.35
CA ASP A 424 -3.30 -28.62 31.69
C ASP A 424 -3.51 -27.72 30.46
N GLU A 425 -4.68 -27.82 29.84
CA GLU A 425 -5.11 -27.02 28.68
C GLU A 425 -5.15 -25.48 28.96
N ASP A 426 -4.91 -25.04 30.19
CA ASP A 426 -5.09 -23.66 30.67
C ASP A 426 -3.88 -22.71 30.49
N PHE A 427 -2.74 -23.18 29.95
CA PHE A 427 -1.52 -22.35 29.79
C PHE A 427 -1.21 -21.92 28.33
N HIS A 428 -2.22 -21.81 27.47
CA HIS A 428 -2.01 -21.27 26.13
C HIS A 428 -2.17 -19.73 26.09
N PHE A 429 -1.07 -19.02 25.82
CA PHE A 429 -1.13 -17.57 25.56
C PHE A 429 -1.82 -17.27 24.23
N ASP A 430 -2.87 -16.45 24.25
CA ASP A 430 -3.55 -16.00 23.03
C ASP A 430 -2.72 -14.91 22.34
N TRP A 431 -1.89 -15.33 21.39
CA TRP A 431 -1.08 -14.45 20.56
C TRP A 431 -1.89 -13.62 19.57
N MET A 432 -3.13 -14.00 19.25
CA MET A 432 -3.97 -13.28 18.30
C MET A 432 -4.51 -12.00 18.90
N THR A 433 -4.79 -11.99 20.21
CA THR A 433 -5.37 -10.83 20.91
C THR A 433 -4.53 -10.31 22.07
N MET A 434 -3.37 -10.94 22.35
CA MET A 434 -2.58 -10.72 23.56
C MET A 434 -3.43 -10.85 24.82
N ASN A 435 -4.06 -12.01 25.00
CA ASN A 435 -4.98 -12.30 26.11
C ASN A 435 -6.08 -11.22 26.26
N LYS A 436 -6.80 -10.95 25.15
CA LYS A 436 -7.88 -9.96 25.00
C LYS A 436 -7.48 -8.49 25.18
N CYS A 437 -6.20 -8.20 25.44
CA CYS A 437 -5.72 -6.82 25.59
C CYS A 437 -5.81 -6.03 24.28
N VAL A 438 -5.63 -6.68 23.14
CA VAL A 438 -5.69 -6.07 21.81
C VAL A 438 -6.71 -6.84 20.96
N SER A 439 -7.98 -6.63 21.27
CA SER A 439 -9.11 -7.22 20.57
C SER A 439 -10.03 -6.13 20.01
N TYR A 440 -10.89 -6.49 19.05
CA TYR A 440 -11.91 -5.56 18.56
C TYR A 440 -12.81 -5.05 19.67
N THR A 441 -13.28 -5.92 20.57
CA THR A 441 -14.13 -5.56 21.72
C THR A 441 -13.47 -4.49 22.59
N THR A 442 -12.19 -4.70 22.93
CA THR A 442 -11.42 -3.78 23.77
C THR A 442 -11.25 -2.41 23.09
N ILE A 443 -10.89 -2.38 21.81
CA ILE A 443 -10.66 -1.13 21.08
C ILE A 443 -11.99 -0.41 20.79
N ARG A 444 -13.05 -1.15 20.42
CA ARG A 444 -14.39 -0.62 20.13
C ARG A 444 -15.01 0.03 21.35
N SER A 445 -14.89 -0.58 22.54
CA SER A 445 -15.41 0.02 23.79
C SER A 445 -14.83 1.41 24.04
N THR A 446 -13.55 1.61 23.71
CA THR A 446 -12.90 2.93 23.78
C THR A 446 -13.36 3.88 22.67
N MET A 447 -13.43 3.41 21.42
CA MET A 447 -13.67 4.27 20.25
C MET A 447 -15.16 4.55 19.97
N SER A 448 -16.09 3.89 20.66
CA SER A 448 -17.54 4.08 20.46
C SER A 448 -18.08 5.45 20.88
N SER A 449 -17.29 6.25 21.61
CA SER A 449 -17.64 7.63 21.99
C SER A 449 -16.44 8.55 21.88
N PHE A 450 -16.69 9.82 21.57
CA PHE A 450 -15.67 10.87 21.45
C PHE A 450 -16.15 12.10 22.23
N GLU A 451 -15.31 12.59 23.15
CA GLU A 451 -15.62 13.73 24.04
C GLU A 451 -16.97 13.62 24.76
N GLY A 452 -17.31 12.40 25.21
CA GLY A 452 -18.54 12.11 25.94
C GLY A 452 -19.79 11.89 25.07
N ASN A 453 -19.66 12.02 23.74
CA ASN A 453 -20.76 11.78 22.80
C ASN A 453 -20.56 10.48 22.03
N TYR A 454 -21.62 9.69 21.86
CA TYR A 454 -21.55 8.49 21.04
C TYR A 454 -21.25 8.81 19.57
N LEU A 455 -20.39 7.98 18.98
CA LEU A 455 -20.18 7.93 17.53
C LEU A 455 -21.17 6.96 16.90
N GLU A 456 -21.36 7.08 15.59
CA GLU A 456 -22.27 6.19 14.87
C GLU A 456 -21.65 4.80 14.77
N THR A 457 -22.30 3.82 15.40
CA THR A 457 -21.97 2.40 15.25
C THR A 457 -22.71 1.87 14.03
N ARG A 458 -21.96 1.61 12.97
CA ARG A 458 -22.43 1.07 11.68
C ARG A 458 -22.70 -0.43 11.77
N TRP A 459 -21.98 -1.12 12.63
CA TRP A 459 -22.04 -2.57 12.76
C TRP A 459 -21.76 -3.03 14.17
N ALA A 460 -22.70 -3.79 14.73
CA ALA A 460 -22.59 -4.32 16.09
C ALA A 460 -21.76 -5.61 16.18
N GLY A 461 -21.35 -6.21 15.06
CA GLY A 461 -20.69 -7.53 15.06
C GLY A 461 -21.64 -8.69 15.29
N TRP A 462 -21.13 -9.91 15.11
CA TRP A 462 -21.50 -11.02 15.98
C TRP A 462 -20.63 -10.87 17.24
N ASN A 463 -21.21 -10.86 18.43
CA ASN A 463 -20.42 -10.77 19.66
C ASN A 463 -19.86 -12.17 19.96
N PRO A 464 -18.55 -12.45 19.80
CA PRO A 464 -18.00 -13.77 20.09
C PRO A 464 -17.87 -14.02 21.61
N ASP A 465 -18.06 -12.98 22.42
CA ASP A 465 -18.01 -13.02 23.89
C ASP A 465 -19.43 -13.09 24.52
N HIS A 466 -20.48 -13.44 23.76
CA HIS A 466 -21.82 -13.80 24.27
C HIS A 466 -22.34 -15.11 23.70
#